data_AF-A0A7C4BLY9-F1
#
_entry.id   AF-A0A7C4BLY9-F1
#
_cell.length_a   1.000
_cell.length_b   1.000
_cell.length_c   1.000
_cell.angle_alpha   90.00
_cell.angle_beta   90.00
_cell.angle_gamma   90.00
#
_symmetry.space_group_name_H-M   'P 1'
#
loop_
_entity.id
_entity.type
_entity.pdbx_description
1 polymer ?
#
loop_
_entity_poly.entity_id
_entity_poly.type
_entity_poly.pdbx_seq_one_letter_code
_entity_poly.pdbx_strand_id
1 'polypeptide(L)'
;MHTSYFEDWFQKRLEIAGDIVNKYGKDAVSDAEIILFCAASSLAAILWPRNATKRPVDKKRFVQFLIEYSSKTYPSLKTISVDLLIRHLLNESNTAEAKILIEKFYRSEYAYYSKSPTHYYDDGHRDIEYAAGTLSKIYYPHEIDVAEEEIMKLTPALTRREVRKCSYASIIYSDLRSGLVHEYEPADNVAEHGWNKLENGLAYINYLIMPDEKEVEKFASQYKIEMQEARDTLSQTRRRIYFPYDYIHDAIISAANSLFEYWREVSGLSRIEPDDWWIDGSQNL
;
A
#
# COMPACT_ATOMS: atom_id res chain seq x y z
N MET A 1 9.96 -6.55 -34.00
CA MET A 1 9.01 -7.28 -33.15
C MET A 1 7.75 -6.45 -33.12
N HIS A 2 6.59 -6.99 -33.52
CA HIS A 2 5.36 -6.21 -33.60
C HIS A 2 4.81 -5.96 -32.20
N THR A 3 4.56 -4.68 -31.86
CA THR A 3 3.97 -4.24 -30.59
C THR A 3 2.63 -4.92 -30.31
N SER A 4 1.88 -5.23 -31.38
CA SER A 4 0.61 -5.97 -31.33
C SER A 4 0.71 -7.31 -30.60
N TYR A 5 1.85 -8.01 -30.65
CA TYR A 5 2.00 -9.27 -29.93
C TYR A 5 1.90 -9.09 -28.40
N PHE A 6 2.53 -8.05 -27.85
CA PHE A 6 2.49 -7.78 -26.41
C PHE A 6 1.15 -7.22 -25.96
N GLU A 7 0.53 -6.40 -26.81
CA GLU A 7 -0.83 -5.89 -26.60
C GLU A 7 -1.82 -7.07 -26.55
N ASP A 8 -1.82 -7.95 -27.55
CA ASP A 8 -2.65 -9.16 -27.58
C ASP A 8 -2.39 -10.08 -26.38
N TRP A 9 -1.12 -10.24 -26.00
CA TRP A 9 -0.74 -11.05 -24.84
C TRP A 9 -1.29 -10.45 -23.54
N PHE A 10 -1.15 -9.14 -23.35
CA PHE A 10 -1.64 -8.44 -22.16
C PHE A 10 -3.17 -8.48 -22.09
N GLN A 11 -3.87 -8.24 -23.21
CA GLN A 11 -5.33 -8.33 -23.26
C GLN A 11 -5.84 -9.70 -22.84
N LYS A 12 -5.19 -10.79 -23.26
CA LYS A 12 -5.55 -12.14 -22.78
C LYS A 12 -5.37 -12.32 -21.27
N ARG A 13 -4.42 -11.63 -20.63
CA ARG A 13 -4.25 -11.69 -19.17
C ARG A 13 -5.32 -10.88 -18.46
N LEU A 14 -5.70 -9.75 -19.04
CA LEU A 14 -6.79 -8.94 -18.56
C LEU A 14 -8.13 -9.71 -18.62
N GLU A 15 -8.42 -10.36 -19.76
CA GLU A 15 -9.60 -11.22 -19.93
C GLU A 15 -9.64 -12.33 -18.88
N ILE A 16 -8.54 -13.08 -18.68
CA ILE A 16 -8.48 -14.15 -17.67
C ILE A 16 -8.74 -13.59 -16.26
N ALA A 17 -8.11 -12.47 -15.90
CA ALA A 17 -8.29 -11.85 -14.59
C ALA A 17 -9.75 -11.42 -14.37
N GLY A 18 -10.36 -10.78 -15.36
CA GLY A 18 -11.77 -10.39 -15.33
C GLY A 18 -12.72 -11.59 -15.24
N ASP A 19 -12.47 -12.64 -16.03
CA ASP A 19 -13.28 -13.87 -16.01
C ASP A 19 -13.25 -14.57 -14.65
N ILE A 20 -12.09 -14.58 -13.98
CA ILE A 20 -11.93 -15.15 -12.64
C ILE A 20 -12.79 -14.38 -11.63
N VAL A 21 -12.71 -13.05 -11.61
CA VAL A 21 -13.51 -12.21 -10.71
C VAL A 21 -15.01 -12.32 -11.02
N ASN A 22 -15.38 -12.30 -12.30
CA ASN A 22 -16.78 -12.44 -12.71
C ASN A 22 -17.39 -13.79 -12.31
N LYS A 23 -16.59 -14.86 -12.38
CA LYS A 23 -17.06 -16.22 -12.10
C LYS A 23 -17.08 -16.56 -10.61
N TYR A 24 -16.06 -16.15 -9.87
CA TYR A 24 -15.85 -16.56 -8.48
C TYR A 24 -16.04 -15.41 -7.47
N GLY A 25 -16.31 -14.20 -7.94
CA GLY A 25 -16.57 -13.03 -7.10
C GLY A 25 -15.32 -12.57 -6.35
N LYS A 26 -15.56 -12.06 -5.13
CA LYS A 26 -14.53 -11.41 -4.30
C LYS A 26 -13.43 -12.35 -3.84
N ASP A 27 -13.75 -13.63 -3.67
CA ASP A 27 -12.81 -14.64 -3.16
C ASP A 27 -11.66 -14.90 -4.15
N ALA A 28 -11.83 -14.54 -5.43
CA ALA A 28 -10.81 -14.74 -6.46
C ALA A 28 -10.12 -13.43 -6.91
N VAL A 29 -10.32 -12.33 -6.16
CA VAL A 29 -9.67 -11.05 -6.48
C VAL A 29 -8.15 -11.16 -6.37
N SER A 30 -7.63 -11.80 -5.33
CA SER A 30 -6.18 -11.97 -5.15
C SER A 30 -5.56 -12.73 -6.33
N ASP A 31 -6.23 -13.76 -6.85
CA ASP A 31 -5.77 -14.51 -8.02
C ASP A 31 -5.72 -13.63 -9.27
N ALA A 32 -6.75 -12.80 -9.49
CA ALA A 32 -6.79 -11.85 -10.58
C ALA A 32 -5.68 -10.79 -10.46
N GLU A 33 -5.43 -10.27 -9.25
CA GLU A 33 -4.34 -9.32 -8.99
C GLU A 33 -2.96 -9.94 -9.25
N ILE A 34 -2.73 -11.18 -8.84
CA ILE A 34 -1.48 -11.91 -9.13
C ILE A 34 -1.23 -11.97 -10.65
N ILE A 35 -2.26 -12.28 -11.44
CA ILE A 35 -2.16 -12.33 -12.91
C ILE A 35 -1.80 -10.95 -13.47
N LEU A 36 -2.48 -9.89 -13.03
CA LEU A 36 -2.24 -8.53 -13.48
C LEU A 36 -0.85 -8.03 -13.07
N PHE A 37 -0.40 -8.34 -11.85
CA PHE A 37 0.95 -7.98 -11.39
C PHE A 37 2.05 -8.69 -12.15
N CYS A 38 1.86 -9.97 -12.49
CA CYS A 38 2.78 -10.71 -13.35
C CYS A 38 2.84 -10.08 -14.76
N ALA A 39 1.68 -9.67 -15.30
CA ALA A 39 1.60 -9.00 -16.58
C ALA A 39 2.34 -7.65 -16.58
N ALA A 40 2.05 -6.79 -15.59
CA ALA A 40 2.71 -5.49 -15.41
C ALA A 40 4.23 -5.63 -15.18
N SER A 41 4.66 -6.60 -14.37
CA SER A 41 6.09 -6.89 -14.14
C SER A 41 6.80 -7.28 -15.43
N SER A 42 6.14 -8.07 -16.28
CA SER A 42 6.69 -8.48 -17.58
C SER A 42 6.86 -7.28 -18.52
N LEU A 43 5.86 -6.41 -18.61
CA LEU A 43 5.93 -5.17 -19.40
C LEU A 43 7.06 -4.26 -18.92
N ALA A 44 7.18 -4.04 -17.60
CA ALA A 44 8.25 -3.24 -17.01
C ALA A 44 9.65 -3.83 -17.30
N ALA A 45 9.78 -5.17 -17.32
CA ALA A 45 11.03 -5.85 -17.64
C ALA A 45 11.38 -5.81 -19.13
N ILE A 46 10.39 -5.79 -20.03
CA ILE A 46 10.61 -5.58 -21.47
C ILE A 46 11.05 -4.13 -21.72
N LEU A 47 10.37 -3.18 -21.07
CA LEU A 47 10.66 -1.76 -21.20
C LEU A 47 12.06 -1.41 -20.72
N TRP A 48 12.47 -1.97 -19.58
CA TRP A 48 13.80 -1.83 -19.01
C TRP A 48 14.41 -3.22 -18.82
N PRO A 49 15.12 -3.77 -19.82
CA PRO A 49 15.71 -5.11 -19.73
C PRO A 49 16.88 -5.14 -18.76
N ARG A 50 17.10 -6.29 -18.09
CA ARG A 50 18.20 -6.45 -17.12
C ARG A 50 19.55 -6.43 -17.82
N ASN A 51 20.43 -5.53 -17.38
CA ASN A 51 21.86 -5.62 -17.71
C ASN A 51 22.52 -6.67 -16.82
N ALA A 52 23.27 -7.60 -17.42
CA ALA A 52 23.88 -8.76 -16.72
C ALA A 52 24.79 -8.37 -15.53
N THR A 53 25.28 -7.13 -15.50
CA THR A 53 26.22 -6.61 -14.50
C THR A 53 25.57 -5.84 -13.35
N LYS A 54 24.26 -5.61 -13.37
CA LYS A 54 23.57 -4.76 -12.39
C LYS A 54 22.76 -5.55 -11.34
N ARG A 55 22.64 -4.94 -10.16
CA ARG A 55 21.83 -5.40 -9.01
C ARG A 55 20.35 -5.59 -9.40
N PRO A 56 19.55 -6.32 -8.59
CA PRO A 56 18.12 -6.42 -8.78
C PRO A 56 17.47 -5.03 -8.85
N VAL A 57 16.70 -4.78 -9.90
CA VAL A 57 16.04 -3.49 -10.19
C VAL A 57 14.54 -3.66 -10.43
N ASP A 58 13.99 -4.82 -10.13
CA ASP A 58 12.58 -5.16 -10.41
C ASP A 58 11.62 -4.20 -9.72
N LYS A 59 11.86 -3.90 -8.43
CA LYS A 59 11.12 -2.87 -7.69
C LYS A 59 11.16 -1.52 -8.39
N LYS A 60 12.34 -1.09 -8.83
CA LYS A 60 12.51 0.22 -9.46
C LYS A 60 11.77 0.30 -10.79
N ARG A 61 11.90 -0.74 -11.62
CA ARG A 61 11.21 -0.87 -12.92
C ARG A 61 9.70 -0.86 -12.76
N PHE A 62 9.19 -1.68 -11.85
CA PHE A 62 7.76 -1.79 -11.63
C PHE A 62 7.17 -0.48 -11.11
N VAL A 63 7.79 0.11 -10.07
CA VAL A 63 7.34 1.40 -9.53
C VAL A 63 7.41 2.49 -10.59
N GLN A 64 8.51 2.59 -11.34
CA GLN A 64 8.64 3.58 -12.42
C GLN A 64 7.60 3.37 -13.51
N PHE A 65 7.34 2.11 -13.89
CA PHE A 65 6.33 1.76 -14.88
C PHE A 65 4.95 2.29 -14.47
N LEU A 66 4.53 2.03 -13.23
CA LEU A 66 3.27 2.56 -12.71
C LEU A 66 3.27 4.09 -12.66
N ILE A 67 4.34 4.71 -12.16
CA ILE A 67 4.42 6.16 -11.98
C ILE A 67 4.43 6.93 -13.30
N GLU A 68 5.12 6.44 -14.33
CA GLU A 68 5.21 7.12 -15.63
C GLU A 68 3.97 6.91 -16.49
N TYR A 69 3.41 5.70 -16.48
CA TYR A 69 2.41 5.30 -17.46
C TYR A 69 0.97 5.26 -16.92
N SER A 70 0.76 5.38 -15.61
CA SER A 70 -0.57 5.31 -15.00
C SER A 70 -1.15 6.69 -14.61
N SER A 71 -1.17 7.62 -15.56
CA SER A 71 -1.56 9.02 -15.29
C SER A 71 -3.05 9.23 -14.94
N LYS A 72 -3.91 8.24 -15.22
CA LYS A 72 -5.36 8.34 -15.05
C LYS A 72 -5.90 7.81 -13.72
N THR A 73 -5.03 7.25 -12.87
CA THR A 73 -5.44 6.67 -11.59
C THR A 73 -5.65 7.77 -10.55
N TYR A 74 -6.80 7.71 -9.83
CA TYR A 74 -7.11 8.61 -8.73
C TYR A 74 -7.41 7.84 -7.44
N PRO A 75 -6.78 8.19 -6.31
CA PRO A 75 -5.64 9.09 -6.15
C PRO A 75 -4.43 8.67 -6.99
N SER A 76 -3.49 9.60 -7.21
CA SER A 76 -2.30 9.31 -8.00
C SER A 76 -1.44 8.24 -7.33
N LEU A 77 -0.79 7.40 -8.13
CA LEU A 77 0.22 6.45 -7.62
C LEU A 77 1.44 7.12 -6.97
N LYS A 78 1.61 8.44 -7.18
CA LYS A 78 2.59 9.29 -6.49
C LYS A 78 2.14 9.76 -5.11
N THR A 79 0.86 9.59 -4.76
CA THR A 79 0.32 9.95 -3.45
C THR A 79 1.08 9.21 -2.35
N ILE A 80 1.41 9.93 -1.28
CA ILE A 80 2.13 9.42 -0.12
C ILE A 80 1.11 9.02 0.95
N SER A 81 1.19 7.78 1.40
CA SER A 81 0.47 7.34 2.60
C SER A 81 1.09 8.02 3.82
N VAL A 82 0.38 8.97 4.40
CA VAL A 82 0.86 9.70 5.58
C VAL A 82 0.96 8.78 6.78
N ASP A 83 -0.01 7.88 6.95
CA ASP A 83 -0.01 6.91 8.04
C ASP A 83 1.21 5.97 7.97
N LEU A 84 1.50 5.42 6.78
CA LEU A 84 2.67 4.55 6.60
C LEU A 84 3.99 5.32 6.75
N LEU A 85 4.04 6.58 6.31
CA LEU A 85 5.21 7.41 6.51
C LEU A 85 5.48 7.67 7.98
N ILE A 86 4.46 8.05 8.77
CA ILE A 86 4.61 8.23 10.22
C ILE A 86 5.13 6.95 10.87
N ARG A 87 4.56 5.78 10.53
CA ARG A 87 5.05 4.49 11.04
C ARG A 87 6.49 4.22 10.66
N HIS A 88 6.87 4.46 9.40
CA HIS A 88 8.26 4.31 8.97
C HIS A 88 9.20 5.19 9.80
N LEU A 89 8.84 6.47 10.00
CA LEU A 89 9.63 7.41 10.78
C LEU A 89 9.76 6.99 12.24
N LEU A 90 8.66 6.55 12.88
CA LEU A 90 8.70 6.06 14.26
C LEU A 90 9.60 4.82 14.39
N ASN A 91 9.55 3.89 13.43
CA ASN A 91 10.42 2.70 13.43
C ASN A 91 11.90 3.06 13.27
N GLU A 92 12.22 4.10 12.51
CA GLU A 92 13.58 4.62 12.33
C GLU A 92 13.99 5.61 13.45
N SER A 93 13.20 5.72 14.53
CA SER A 93 13.41 6.66 15.63
C SER A 93 13.42 8.15 15.22
N ASN A 94 12.84 8.49 14.06
CA ASN A 94 12.73 9.85 13.57
C ASN A 94 11.47 10.55 14.11
N THR A 95 11.42 10.71 15.43
CA THR A 95 10.20 11.08 16.16
C THR A 95 9.77 12.53 15.96
N ALA A 96 10.69 13.44 15.64
CA ALA A 96 10.37 14.86 15.46
C ALA A 96 9.53 15.09 14.19
N GLU A 97 9.95 14.50 13.07
CA GLU A 97 9.27 14.56 11.78
C GLU A 97 7.94 13.80 11.83
N ALA A 98 7.92 12.64 12.49
CA ALA A 98 6.68 11.90 12.74
C ALA A 98 5.66 12.76 13.50
N LYS A 99 6.10 13.47 14.55
CA LYS A 99 5.25 14.37 15.34
C LYS A 99 4.66 15.51 14.50
N ILE A 100 5.46 16.15 13.65
CA ILE A 100 4.99 17.20 12.73
C ILE A 100 3.85 16.69 11.84
N LEU A 101 4.01 15.50 11.25
CA LEU A 101 2.98 14.89 10.41
C LEU A 101 1.73 14.51 11.21
N ILE A 102 1.91 13.96 12.43
CA ILE A 102 0.80 13.63 13.32
C ILE A 102 -0.02 14.89 13.65
N GLU A 103 0.62 15.97 14.11
CA GLU A 103 -0.05 17.23 14.44
C GLU A 103 -0.75 17.88 13.24
N LYS A 104 -0.22 17.68 12.04
CA LYS A 104 -0.77 18.25 10.81
C LYS A 104 -1.98 17.48 10.29
N PHE A 105 -1.90 16.16 10.21
CA PHE A 105 -2.88 15.32 9.53
C PHE A 105 -3.87 14.64 10.49
N TYR A 106 -3.58 14.64 11.79
CA TYR A 106 -4.45 14.08 12.82
C TYR A 106 -4.84 15.16 13.82
N ARG A 107 -6.06 15.05 14.38
CA ARG A 107 -6.61 16.06 15.31
C ARG A 107 -5.78 16.23 16.59
N SER A 108 -5.04 15.19 16.99
CA SER A 108 -4.13 15.18 18.12
C SER A 108 -3.20 13.97 18.05
N GLU A 109 -2.08 14.00 18.79
CA GLU A 109 -1.25 12.80 19.02
C GLU A 109 -2.09 11.66 19.57
N TYR A 110 -2.98 11.97 20.51
CA TYR A 110 -3.93 10.99 21.05
C TYR A 110 -4.85 10.43 19.98
N ALA A 111 -5.24 11.14 18.93
CA ALA A 111 -6.08 10.60 17.85
C ALA A 111 -5.31 9.67 16.90
N TYR A 112 -3.98 9.83 16.82
CA TYR A 112 -3.12 8.90 16.09
C TYR A 112 -2.85 7.64 16.93
N TYR A 113 -2.50 7.82 18.20
CA TYR A 113 -2.20 6.72 19.13
C TYR A 113 -3.44 6.16 19.85
N SER A 114 -4.63 6.70 19.63
CA SER A 114 -5.84 6.28 20.34
C SER A 114 -6.08 4.82 19.97
N LYS A 115 -5.86 3.98 20.97
CA LYS A 115 -6.41 2.63 21.02
C LYS A 115 -7.91 2.75 20.80
N SER A 116 -8.46 1.85 20.01
CA SER A 116 -9.91 1.70 19.91
C SER A 116 -10.46 1.63 21.33
N PRO A 117 -11.38 2.52 21.77
CA PRO A 117 -12.02 2.34 23.05
C PRO A 117 -12.79 1.02 22.96
N THR A 118 -12.29 -0.04 23.57
CA THR A 118 -13.07 -1.24 23.83
C THR A 118 -14.17 -0.84 24.82
N HIS A 119 -15.30 -0.39 24.30
CA HIS A 119 -16.52 -0.33 25.09
C HIS A 119 -17.00 -1.76 25.29
N TYR A 120 -16.81 -2.27 26.50
CA TYR A 120 -17.48 -3.48 26.95
C TYR A 120 -18.96 -3.13 27.20
N TYR A 121 -19.86 -3.82 26.51
CA TYR A 121 -21.24 -3.90 26.95
C TYR A 121 -21.31 -4.85 28.16
N ASP A 122 -22.19 -4.52 29.11
CA ASP A 122 -22.36 -5.20 30.40
C ASP A 122 -22.91 -6.65 30.29
N ASP A 123 -23.14 -7.15 29.07
CA ASP A 123 -23.85 -8.41 28.81
C ASP A 123 -22.96 -9.60 28.42
N GLY A 124 -21.64 -9.41 28.34
CA GLY A 124 -20.68 -10.51 28.10
C GLY A 124 -20.73 -11.14 26.71
N HIS A 125 -21.48 -10.56 25.76
CA HIS A 125 -21.44 -11.00 24.37
C HIS A 125 -20.27 -10.36 23.62
N ARG A 126 -19.34 -11.21 23.17
CA ARG A 126 -18.22 -10.81 22.30
C ARG A 126 -18.69 -10.75 20.85
N ASP A 127 -19.17 -9.61 20.40
CA ASP A 127 -19.13 -9.33 18.96
C ASP A 127 -17.73 -8.81 18.60
N ILE A 128 -16.84 -9.76 18.29
CA ILE A 128 -15.50 -9.46 17.74
C ILE A 128 -15.63 -8.70 16.40
N GLU A 129 -16.76 -8.81 15.70
CA GLU A 129 -17.08 -7.96 14.55
C GLU A 129 -17.14 -6.45 14.87
N TYR A 130 -17.35 -6.08 16.14
CA TYR A 130 -17.37 -4.67 16.58
C TYR A 130 -16.03 -4.17 17.16
N ALA A 131 -15.11 -5.07 17.53
CA ALA A 131 -13.77 -4.68 18.01
C ALA A 131 -12.86 -4.17 16.87
N ALA A 132 -13.22 -4.47 15.61
CA ALA A 132 -12.63 -3.86 14.41
C ALA A 132 -13.25 -2.47 14.06
N GLY A 133 -14.06 -1.87 14.94
CA GLY A 133 -14.91 -0.72 14.59
C GLY A 133 -15.11 0.38 15.65
N THR A 134 -14.45 0.37 16.82
CA THR A 134 -14.65 1.44 17.81
C THR A 134 -13.75 2.68 17.64
N LEU A 135 -12.81 2.67 16.70
CA LEU A 135 -12.51 3.88 15.91
C LEU A 135 -13.50 3.89 14.74
N SER A 136 -14.72 4.36 14.99
CA SER A 136 -15.86 4.34 14.06
C SER A 136 -15.64 5.09 12.74
N LYS A 137 -14.47 5.72 12.56
CA LYS A 137 -14.13 6.44 11.35
C LYS A 137 -13.21 5.59 10.47
N ILE A 138 -13.78 5.10 9.38
CA ILE A 138 -13.02 4.76 8.17
C ILE A 138 -12.32 6.03 7.71
N TYR A 139 -10.99 6.00 7.59
CA TYR A 139 -10.24 7.10 6.99
C TYR A 139 -10.10 6.83 5.51
N TYR A 140 -10.50 7.80 4.70
CA TYR A 140 -10.26 7.74 3.27
C TYR A 140 -8.96 8.44 2.93
N PRO A 141 -8.18 7.95 1.95
CA PRO A 141 -6.98 8.62 1.48
C PRO A 141 -7.08 10.11 1.26
N HIS A 142 -8.15 10.58 0.62
CA HIS A 142 -8.31 12.00 0.31
C HIS A 142 -8.42 12.89 1.56
N GLU A 143 -8.63 12.30 2.75
CA GLU A 143 -8.69 13.03 4.01
C GLU A 143 -7.31 13.24 4.67
N ILE A 144 -6.34 12.36 4.39
CA ILE A 144 -5.05 12.32 5.12
C ILE A 144 -3.82 12.20 4.23
N ASP A 145 -3.94 11.59 3.06
CA ASP A 145 -2.83 11.34 2.15
C ASP A 145 -2.66 12.48 1.16
N VAL A 146 -1.41 12.83 0.89
CA VAL A 146 -1.07 14.04 0.14
C VAL A 146 0.02 13.77 -0.89
N ALA A 147 0.27 14.77 -1.75
CA ALA A 147 1.37 14.75 -2.69
C ALA A 147 2.73 14.85 -1.97
N GLU A 148 3.77 14.33 -2.61
CA GLU A 148 5.15 14.38 -2.11
C GLU A 148 5.60 15.79 -1.72
N GLU A 149 5.25 16.79 -2.53
CA GLU A 149 5.67 18.18 -2.33
C GLU A 149 5.15 18.77 -1.01
N GLU A 150 3.96 18.35 -0.57
CA GLU A 150 3.40 18.80 0.70
C GLU A 150 4.17 18.21 1.90
N ILE A 151 4.53 16.93 1.82
CA ILE A 151 5.38 16.28 2.83
C ILE A 151 6.75 16.95 2.89
N MET A 152 7.39 17.14 1.73
CA MET A 152 8.72 17.76 1.67
C MET A 152 8.74 19.19 2.23
N LYS A 153 7.63 19.93 2.12
CA LYS A 153 7.49 21.27 2.71
C LYS A 153 7.36 21.22 4.24
N LEU A 154 6.66 20.22 4.78
CA LEU A 154 6.44 20.06 6.23
C LEU A 154 7.67 19.51 6.95
N THR A 155 8.37 18.58 6.30
CA THR A 155 9.50 17.84 6.87
C THR A 155 10.71 17.91 5.93
N PRO A 156 11.36 19.09 5.79
CA PRO A 156 12.45 19.29 4.83
C PRO A 156 13.72 18.51 5.15
N ALA A 157 13.83 17.96 6.36
CA ALA A 157 14.93 17.08 6.77
C ALA A 157 14.82 15.66 6.16
N LEU A 158 13.63 15.24 5.73
CA LEU A 158 13.45 13.93 5.10
C LEU A 158 13.98 13.94 3.66
N THR A 159 14.58 12.83 3.26
CA THR A 159 14.94 12.63 1.86
C THR A 159 13.72 12.24 1.04
N ARG A 160 13.70 12.62 -0.24
CA ARG A 160 12.67 12.15 -1.19
C ARG A 160 12.58 10.62 -1.22
N ARG A 161 13.72 9.94 -1.11
CA ARG A 161 13.77 8.48 -1.07
C ARG A 161 12.95 7.91 0.09
N GLU A 162 13.07 8.46 1.29
CA GLU A 162 12.31 8.02 2.46
C GLU A 162 10.81 8.26 2.27
N VAL A 163 10.43 9.44 1.79
CA VAL A 163 9.03 9.78 1.50
C VAL A 163 8.44 8.86 0.43
N ARG A 164 9.15 8.66 -0.69
CA ARG A 164 8.71 7.85 -1.83
C ARG A 164 8.60 6.36 -1.54
N LYS A 165 9.28 5.83 -0.51
CA LYS A 165 9.05 4.45 -0.04
C LYS A 165 7.60 4.23 0.41
N CYS A 166 6.94 5.28 0.89
CA CYS A 166 5.57 5.25 1.40
C CYS A 166 4.55 5.73 0.35
N SER A 167 4.92 5.81 -0.92
CA SER A 167 3.97 6.10 -1.99
C SER A 167 3.13 4.90 -2.37
N TYR A 168 1.96 5.15 -2.96
CA TYR A 168 1.06 4.09 -3.36
C TYR A 168 1.71 3.10 -4.33
N ALA A 169 2.47 3.56 -5.32
CA ALA A 169 3.21 2.66 -6.20
C ALA A 169 4.23 1.78 -5.45
N SER A 170 4.93 2.34 -4.47
CA SER A 170 5.91 1.59 -3.66
C SER A 170 5.24 0.58 -2.73
N ILE A 171 4.12 0.95 -2.12
CA ILE A 171 3.31 0.09 -1.24
C ILE A 171 2.70 -1.06 -2.06
N ILE A 172 2.08 -0.76 -3.21
CA ILE A 172 1.54 -1.78 -4.11
C ILE A 172 2.63 -2.78 -4.50
N TYR A 173 3.85 -2.34 -4.81
CA TYR A 173 4.92 -3.28 -5.12
C TYR A 173 5.33 -4.12 -3.90
N SER A 174 5.61 -3.46 -2.77
CA SER A 174 6.32 -4.07 -1.64
C SER A 174 5.40 -4.93 -0.80
N ASP A 175 4.16 -4.47 -0.60
CA ASP A 175 3.29 -5.01 0.42
C ASP A 175 2.13 -5.79 -0.20
N LEU A 176 1.62 -5.36 -1.37
CA LEU A 176 0.56 -6.09 -2.07
C LEU A 176 1.12 -7.11 -3.06
N ARG A 177 1.82 -6.65 -4.11
CA ARG A 177 2.35 -7.51 -5.18
C ARG A 177 3.37 -8.51 -4.64
N SER A 178 4.37 -8.07 -3.88
CA SER A 178 5.42 -8.97 -3.39
C SER A 178 4.84 -10.02 -2.46
N GLY A 179 3.96 -9.61 -1.54
CA GLY A 179 3.24 -10.52 -0.65
C GLY A 179 2.41 -11.53 -1.43
N LEU A 180 1.48 -11.08 -2.27
CA LEU A 180 0.61 -11.98 -3.04
C LEU A 180 1.38 -12.93 -3.98
N VAL A 181 2.42 -12.45 -4.66
CA VAL A 181 3.15 -13.26 -5.66
C VAL A 181 4.09 -14.27 -5.01
N HIS A 182 4.72 -13.95 -3.88
CA HIS A 182 5.76 -14.79 -3.27
C HIS A 182 5.33 -15.50 -2.00
N GLU A 183 4.39 -14.92 -1.26
CA GLU A 183 3.94 -15.38 0.06
C GLU A 183 2.45 -15.79 0.04
N TYR A 184 1.73 -15.51 -1.04
CA TYR A 184 0.28 -15.74 -1.20
C TYR A 184 -0.57 -15.00 -0.16
N GLU A 185 -0.03 -13.95 0.45
CA GLU A 185 -0.68 -13.12 1.47
C GLU A 185 -0.15 -11.67 1.37
N PRO A 186 -0.99 -10.63 1.46
CA PRO A 186 -0.51 -9.25 1.56
C PRO A 186 0.32 -9.03 2.83
N ALA A 187 1.33 -8.15 2.76
CA ALA A 187 2.11 -7.78 3.94
C ALA A 187 1.30 -6.94 4.93
N ASP A 188 1.82 -6.83 6.15
CA ASP A 188 1.20 -6.18 7.33
C ASP A 188 0.68 -4.74 7.14
N ASN A 189 1.10 -4.05 6.09
CA ASN A 189 0.71 -2.68 5.80
C ASN A 189 -0.54 -2.57 4.93
N VAL A 190 -0.91 -3.65 4.24
CA VAL A 190 -2.04 -3.71 3.30
C VAL A 190 -3.09 -4.64 3.88
N ALA A 191 -4.35 -4.24 3.79
CA ALA A 191 -5.45 -5.06 4.27
C ALA A 191 -5.80 -6.14 3.24
N GLU A 192 -6.13 -7.34 3.71
CA GLU A 192 -6.67 -8.42 2.88
C GLU A 192 -8.06 -8.09 2.31
N HIS A 193 -8.38 -8.76 1.21
CA HIS A 193 -9.70 -8.73 0.61
C HIS A 193 -10.70 -9.44 1.53
N GLY A 194 -11.79 -8.77 1.88
CA GLY A 194 -12.79 -9.34 2.78
C GLY A 194 -13.78 -8.35 3.38
N TRP A 195 -13.55 -7.04 3.20
CA TRP A 195 -14.47 -6.04 3.71
C TRP A 195 -15.64 -5.83 2.75
N ASN A 196 -16.67 -6.65 2.94
CA ASN A 196 -17.90 -6.66 2.15
C ASN A 196 -18.71 -5.35 2.16
N LYS A 197 -18.36 -4.38 3.00
CA LYS A 197 -19.17 -3.18 3.28
C LYS A 197 -18.59 -1.85 2.79
N LEU A 198 -17.35 -1.82 2.30
CA LEU A 198 -16.79 -0.59 1.75
C LEU A 198 -17.13 -0.52 0.26
N GLU A 199 -17.87 0.52 -0.12
CA GLU A 199 -17.98 0.98 -1.51
C GLU A 199 -16.56 1.01 -2.11
N ASN A 200 -16.37 0.59 -3.37
CA ASN A 200 -15.12 0.29 -4.10
C ASN A 200 -13.99 1.35 -4.09
N GLY A 201 -13.71 1.97 -2.95
CA GLY A 201 -12.77 3.05 -2.74
C GLY A 201 -11.65 2.60 -1.82
N LEU A 202 -10.50 3.23 -2.01
CA LEU A 202 -9.39 3.10 -1.09
C LEU A 202 -9.79 3.57 0.30
N ALA A 203 -9.33 2.85 1.32
CA ALA A 203 -9.64 3.15 2.70
C ALA A 203 -8.52 2.66 3.62
N TYR A 204 -8.41 3.25 4.80
CA TYR A 204 -7.63 2.68 5.89
C TYR A 204 -8.53 1.91 6.84
N ILE A 205 -8.14 0.68 7.11
CA ILE A 205 -8.83 -0.24 7.99
C ILE A 205 -8.04 -0.32 9.30
N ASN A 206 -8.71 -0.10 10.43
CA ASN A 206 -8.11 -0.27 11.73
C ASN A 206 -8.05 -1.77 12.07
N TYR A 207 -6.85 -2.30 12.20
CA TYR A 207 -6.55 -3.64 12.69
C TYR A 207 -6.16 -3.56 14.16
N LEU A 208 -6.87 -4.34 14.99
CA LEU A 208 -6.48 -4.54 16.38
C LEU A 208 -5.44 -5.64 16.44
N ILE A 209 -4.23 -5.29 16.88
CA ILE A 209 -3.15 -6.23 17.16
C ILE A 209 -3.23 -6.57 18.64
N MET A 210 -3.57 -7.84 18.87
CA MET A 210 -3.57 -8.40 20.20
C MET A 210 -2.12 -8.61 20.66
N PRO A 211 -1.78 -8.20 21.89
CA PRO A 211 -0.45 -8.41 22.45
C PRO A 211 -0.18 -9.90 22.68
N ASP A 212 1.09 -10.30 22.76
CA ASP A 212 1.45 -11.66 23.14
C ASP A 212 1.01 -11.93 24.59
N GLU A 213 0.40 -13.08 24.85
CA GLU A 213 -0.15 -13.40 26.17
C GLU A 213 0.92 -13.40 27.27
N LYS A 214 2.18 -13.74 26.97
CA LYS A 214 3.26 -13.66 27.97
C LYS A 214 3.63 -12.21 28.28
N GLU A 215 3.54 -11.31 27.31
CA GLU A 215 3.73 -9.88 27.55
C GLU A 215 2.59 -9.33 28.41
N VAL A 216 1.35 -9.77 28.16
CA VAL A 216 0.19 -9.45 29.00
C VAL A 216 0.40 -9.92 30.43
N GLU A 217 0.77 -11.20 30.63
CA GLU A 217 1.03 -11.77 31.96
C GLU A 217 2.13 -11.00 32.70
N LYS A 218 3.24 -10.72 32.01
CA LYS A 218 4.36 -9.98 32.57
C LYS A 218 3.95 -8.57 32.98
N PHE A 219 3.20 -7.87 32.13
CA PHE A 219 2.73 -6.51 32.39
C PHE A 219 1.71 -6.49 33.53
N ALA A 220 0.71 -7.36 33.50
CA ALA A 220 -0.29 -7.53 34.56
C ALA A 220 0.38 -7.78 35.91
N SER A 221 1.34 -8.70 35.96
CA SER A 221 2.10 -9.00 37.19
C SER A 221 2.97 -7.82 37.65
N GLN A 222 3.63 -7.11 36.73
CA GLN A 222 4.51 -6.00 37.07
C GLN A 222 3.73 -4.83 37.67
N TYR A 223 2.56 -4.51 37.10
CA TYR A 223 1.75 -3.37 37.51
C TYR A 223 0.61 -3.73 38.48
N LYS A 224 0.43 -5.02 38.79
CA LYS A 224 -0.63 -5.55 39.65
C LYS A 224 -2.04 -5.15 39.19
N ILE A 225 -2.26 -5.27 37.89
CA ILE A 225 -3.56 -5.02 37.24
C ILE A 225 -4.14 -6.33 36.70
N GLU A 226 -5.42 -6.32 36.37
CA GLU A 226 -6.08 -7.48 35.78
C GLU A 226 -5.50 -7.81 34.40
N MET A 227 -5.50 -9.10 34.04
CA MET A 227 -5.01 -9.58 32.73
C MET A 227 -5.71 -8.87 31.56
N GLN A 228 -7.01 -8.59 31.69
CA GLN A 228 -7.75 -7.90 30.64
C GLN A 228 -7.33 -6.43 30.53
N GLU A 229 -7.10 -5.74 31.65
CA GLU A 229 -6.62 -4.36 31.65
C GLU A 229 -5.21 -4.28 31.03
N ALA A 230 -4.34 -5.24 31.33
CA ALA A 230 -3.04 -5.37 30.70
C ALA A 230 -3.16 -5.62 29.18
N ARG A 231 -4.06 -6.51 28.76
CA ARG A 231 -4.29 -6.82 27.33
C ARG A 231 -4.77 -5.59 26.57
N ASP A 232 -5.74 -4.86 27.12
CA ASP A 232 -6.24 -3.62 26.53
C ASP A 232 -5.14 -2.54 26.51
N THR A 233 -4.30 -2.49 27.56
CA THR A 233 -3.16 -1.58 27.65
C THR A 233 -2.04 -1.92 26.68
N LEU A 234 -1.84 -3.18 26.32
CA LEU A 234 -0.79 -3.58 25.37
C LEU A 234 -1.32 -3.70 23.93
N SER A 235 -2.64 -3.76 23.75
CA SER A 235 -3.25 -3.78 22.42
C SER A 235 -2.85 -2.55 21.61
N GLN A 236 -2.57 -2.79 20.35
CA GLN A 236 -2.18 -1.75 19.40
C GLN A 236 -3.21 -1.72 18.28
N THR A 237 -3.64 -0.53 17.90
CA THR A 237 -4.36 -0.33 16.65
C THR A 237 -3.34 0.00 15.56
N ARG A 238 -3.40 -0.71 14.44
CA ARG A 238 -2.65 -0.37 13.23
C ARG A 238 -3.60 -0.12 12.09
N ARG A 239 -3.36 0.93 11.31
CA ARG A 239 -4.10 1.12 10.07
C ARG A 239 -3.45 0.31 8.96
N ARG A 240 -4.25 -0.42 8.19
CA ARG A 240 -3.81 -1.06 6.95
C ARG A 240 -4.53 -0.39 5.79
N ILE A 241 -3.80 0.00 4.75
CA ILE A 241 -4.43 0.58 3.56
C ILE A 241 -5.05 -0.55 2.74
N TYR A 242 -6.28 -0.37 2.31
CA TYR A 242 -7.00 -1.27 1.42
C TYR A 242 -6.96 -0.72 0.01
N PHE A 243 -6.37 -1.48 -0.92
CA PHE A 243 -6.41 -1.20 -2.36
C PHE A 243 -7.52 -2.05 -3.00
N PRO A 244 -8.63 -1.44 -3.46
CA PRO A 244 -9.67 -2.21 -4.14
C PRO A 244 -9.15 -2.72 -5.49
N TYR A 245 -9.69 -3.88 -5.91
CA TYR A 245 -9.36 -4.49 -7.19
C TYR A 245 -9.43 -3.51 -8.36
N ASP A 246 -10.52 -2.75 -8.45
CA ASP A 246 -10.76 -1.78 -9.52
C ASP A 246 -9.63 -0.75 -9.61
N TYR A 247 -9.10 -0.30 -8.46
CA TYR A 247 -7.99 0.64 -8.42
C TYR A 247 -6.69 0.03 -8.97
N ILE A 248 -6.39 -1.23 -8.62
CA ILE A 248 -5.21 -1.95 -9.13
C ILE A 248 -5.35 -2.25 -10.62
N HIS A 249 -6.53 -2.73 -11.02
CA HIS A 249 -6.91 -3.01 -12.40
C HIS A 249 -6.75 -1.76 -13.27
N ASP A 250 -7.35 -0.65 -12.88
CA ASP A 250 -7.31 0.60 -13.64
C ASP A 250 -5.89 1.17 -13.73
N ALA A 251 -5.11 1.05 -12.65
CA ALA A 251 -3.71 1.44 -12.67
C ALA A 251 -2.89 0.64 -13.69
N ILE A 252 -3.04 -0.69 -13.67
CA ILE A 252 -2.27 -1.58 -14.55
C ILE A 252 -2.69 -1.40 -16.01
N ILE A 253 -3.99 -1.26 -16.30
CA ILE A 253 -4.50 -1.00 -17.65
C ILE A 253 -4.05 0.37 -18.17
N SER A 254 -4.16 1.41 -17.34
CA SER A 254 -3.71 2.75 -17.72
C SER A 254 -2.22 2.72 -18.06
N ALA A 255 -1.40 2.04 -17.25
CA ALA A 255 0.03 1.87 -17.49
C ALA A 255 0.32 1.12 -18.80
N ALA A 256 -0.34 -0.02 -19.03
CA ALA A 256 -0.15 -0.82 -20.23
C ALA A 256 -0.55 -0.07 -21.50
N ASN A 257 -1.72 0.58 -21.51
CA ASN A 257 -2.21 1.32 -22.68
C ASN A 257 -1.28 2.48 -23.04
N SER A 258 -0.84 3.26 -22.06
CA SER A 258 0.10 4.37 -22.29
C SER A 258 1.46 3.85 -22.79
N LEU A 259 1.90 2.67 -22.33
CA LEU A 259 3.12 2.03 -22.83
C LEU A 259 2.96 1.56 -24.29
N PHE A 260 1.80 0.99 -24.65
CA PHE A 260 1.55 0.57 -26.03
C PHE A 260 1.44 1.75 -26.98
N GLU A 261 0.83 2.86 -26.55
CA GLU A 261 0.87 4.13 -27.28
C GLU A 261 2.30 4.60 -27.51
N TYR A 262 3.11 4.64 -26.45
CA TYR A 262 4.53 4.97 -26.55
C TYR A 262 5.27 4.06 -27.54
N TRP A 263 5.09 2.73 -27.46
CA TRP A 263 5.74 1.78 -28.37
C TRP A 263 5.29 1.89 -29.83
N ARG A 264 4.09 2.43 -30.10
CA ARG A 264 3.66 2.72 -31.48
C ARG A 264 4.40 3.92 -32.08
N GLU A 265 4.88 4.83 -31.23
CA GLU A 265 5.60 6.03 -31.66
C GLU A 265 7.12 5.83 -31.78
N VAL A 266 7.70 4.89 -31.03
CA VAL A 266 9.14 4.63 -31.03
C VAL A 266 9.54 3.39 -31.82
N SER A 267 10.78 3.36 -32.33
CA SER A 267 11.30 2.27 -33.16
C SER A 267 11.74 1.02 -32.37
N GLY A 268 11.68 1.05 -31.03
CA GLY A 268 12.16 -0.02 -30.15
C GLY A 268 11.30 -0.21 -28.91
N LEU A 269 11.34 -1.42 -28.34
CA LEU A 269 10.55 -1.78 -27.15
C LEU A 269 11.24 -1.39 -25.84
N SER A 270 12.57 -1.42 -25.84
CA SER A 270 13.35 -1.06 -24.66
C SER A 270 13.65 0.43 -24.63
N ARG A 271 13.62 1.01 -23.44
CA ARG A 271 14.14 2.34 -23.16
C ARG A 271 15.49 2.25 -22.48
N ILE A 272 16.26 3.33 -22.58
CA ILE A 272 17.41 3.56 -21.70
C ILE A 272 16.86 3.58 -20.27
N GLU A 273 17.55 2.90 -19.35
CA GLU A 273 17.21 2.97 -17.92
C GLU A 273 17.26 4.44 -17.49
N PRO A 274 16.27 4.95 -16.73
CA PRO A 274 16.34 6.32 -16.23
C PRO A 274 17.61 6.49 -15.39
N ASP A 275 18.27 7.64 -15.53
CA ASP A 275 19.50 7.96 -14.80
C ASP A 275 19.27 7.86 -13.29
N ASP A 276 18.15 8.43 -12.82
CA ASP A 276 17.62 8.28 -11.47
C ASP A 276 16.21 7.70 -11.51
N TRP A 277 16.02 6.55 -10.87
CA TRP A 277 14.69 6.02 -10.66
C TRP A 277 13.90 6.92 -9.71
N TRP A 278 12.59 7.01 -9.92
CA TRP A 278 11.71 7.80 -9.08
C TRP A 278 11.88 7.43 -7.60
N ILE A 279 11.91 6.14 -7.26
CA ILE A 279 12.06 5.70 -5.87
C ILE A 279 13.41 6.07 -5.22
N ASP A 280 14.47 6.25 -6.01
CA ASP A 280 15.79 6.58 -5.45
C ASP A 280 15.88 8.05 -5.03
N GLY A 281 15.02 8.91 -5.58
CA GLY A 281 15.12 10.36 -5.45
C GLY A 281 16.29 10.90 -6.25
N SER A 282 16.07 11.93 -7.08
CA SER A 282 17.22 12.68 -7.61
C SER A 282 17.94 13.32 -6.43
N GLN A 283 19.25 13.14 -6.31
CA GLN A 283 20.05 13.77 -5.23
C GLN A 283 20.03 15.32 -5.29
N ASN A 284 19.52 15.90 -6.37
CA ASN A 284 19.53 17.33 -6.60
C ASN A 284 18.12 17.93 -6.40
N LEU A 285 17.98 18.69 -5.31
CA LEU A 285 17.34 20.00 -5.30
C LEU A 285 18.38 21.01 -4.81
#